data_AF-A0A0U1L397-F1
#
_entry.id   AF-A0A0U1L397-F1
#
_cell.length_a   1.000
_cell.length_b   1.000
_cell.length_c   1.000
_cell.angle_alpha   90.00
_cell.angle_beta   90.00
_cell.angle_gamma   90.00
#
_symmetry.space_group_name_H-M   'P 1'
#
loop_
_entity.id
_entity.type
_entity.pdbx_description
1 polymer ?
#
loop_
_entity_poly.entity_id
_entity_poly.type
_entity_poly.pdbx_seq_one_letter_code
_entity_poly.pdbx_strand_id
1 'polypeptide(L)' 'MPCEGQVLQIVQNQALFALLGNIYGGDGRTTFAIPNLKGSEPNPATKYYIATQGIFPQRD' A
#
# COMPACT_ATOMS: atom_id res chain seq x y z
N MET A 1 0.46 5.12 -6.41
CA MET A 1 0.39 5.68 -5.03
C MET A 1 1.75 5.59 -4.36
N PRO A 2 2.29 6.67 -3.79
CA PRO A 2 3.64 6.67 -3.20
C PRO A 2 3.71 5.80 -1.93
N CYS A 3 4.78 5.03 -1.77
CA CYS A 3 5.01 4.15 -0.60
C CYS A 3 5.52 4.95 0.61
N GLU A 4 4.65 5.78 1.18
CA GLU A 4 5.02 6.76 2.21
C GLU A 4 4.42 6.50 3.59
N GLY A 5 3.86 5.31 3.86
CA GLY A 5 3.28 4.98 5.16
C GLY A 5 1.86 5.51 5.39
N GLN A 6 1.12 5.84 4.33
CA GLN A 6 -0.22 6.40 4.43
C GLN A 6 -1.21 5.38 5.02
N VAL A 7 -2.14 5.85 5.86
CA VAL A 7 -3.29 5.07 6.33
C VAL A 7 -4.47 5.30 5.40
N LEU A 8 -5.07 4.23 4.91
CA LEU A 8 -6.13 4.24 3.90
C LEU A 8 -7.37 3.51 4.43
N GLN A 9 -8.54 3.93 3.93
CA GLN A 9 -9.81 3.23 4.19
C GLN A 9 -9.90 1.98 3.32
N ILE A 10 -10.21 0.83 3.95
CA ILE A 10 -10.37 -0.47 3.29
C ILE A 10 -11.50 -0.41 2.26
N VAL A 11 -12.62 0.23 2.61
CA VAL A 11 -13.81 0.34 1.74
C VAL A 11 -13.48 0.95 0.38
N GLN A 12 -12.54 1.89 0.33
CA GLN A 12 -12.15 2.58 -0.91
C GLN A 12 -11.01 1.87 -1.65
N ASN A 13 -10.30 0.95 -0.99
CA ASN A 13 -9.07 0.33 -1.50
C ASN A 13 -9.09 -1.20 -1.28
N GLN A 14 -10.26 -1.83 -1.46
CA GLN A 14 -10.49 -3.24 -1.16
C GLN A 14 -9.49 -4.16 -1.85
N ALA A 15 -9.23 -3.88 -3.14
CA ALA A 15 -8.23 -4.61 -3.90
C ALA A 15 -6.88 -4.52 -3.19
N LEU A 16 -6.33 -3.32 -3.00
CA LEU A 16 -5.03 -3.17 -2.36
C LEU A 16 -4.94 -3.81 -0.96
N PHE A 17 -6.02 -3.73 -0.16
CA PHE A 17 -6.11 -4.42 1.13
C PHE A 17 -6.04 -5.95 0.98
N ALA A 18 -6.66 -6.54 -0.04
CA ALA A 18 -6.58 -7.97 -0.30
C ALA A 18 -5.14 -8.47 -0.55
N LEU A 19 -4.24 -7.61 -1.06
CA LEU A 19 -2.82 -7.93 -1.23
C LEU A 19 -1.97 -7.61 0.00
N LEU A 20 -2.15 -6.44 0.61
CA LEU A 20 -1.26 -6.02 1.70
C LEU A 20 -1.74 -6.42 3.09
N GLY A 21 -3.05 -6.59 3.28
CA GLY A 21 -3.67 -6.67 4.59
C GLY A 21 -3.37 -5.43 5.43
N ASN A 22 -3.26 -5.60 6.74
CA ASN A 22 -2.87 -4.57 7.71
C ASN A 22 -1.44 -4.74 8.23
N ILE A 23 -0.56 -5.39 7.45
CA ILE A 23 0.83 -5.73 7.85
C ILE A 23 1.63 -4.48 8.27
N TYR A 24 1.35 -3.33 7.64
CA TYR A 24 2.07 -2.08 7.92
C TYR A 24 1.35 -1.17 8.92
N GLY A 25 0.24 -1.63 9.52
CA GLY A 25 -0.57 -0.86 10.47
C GLY A 25 -2.03 -0.67 10.03
N GLY A 26 -2.76 0.13 10.80
CA GLY A 26 -4.22 0.25 10.73
C GLY A 26 -4.94 -0.77 11.61
N ASP A 27 -6.26 -0.67 11.69
CA ASP A 27 -7.08 -1.54 12.55
C ASP A 27 -7.49 -2.87 11.89
N GLY A 28 -7.22 -3.05 10.59
CA GLY A 28 -7.56 -4.24 9.81
C GLY A 28 -9.07 -4.47 9.63
N ARG A 29 -9.90 -3.53 10.07
CA ARG A 29 -11.37 -3.59 9.99
C ARG A 29 -11.93 -2.46 9.13
N THR A 30 -11.45 -1.25 9.34
CA THR A 30 -11.83 -0.05 8.58
C THR A 30 -10.65 0.54 7.83
N THR A 31 -9.44 0.39 8.37
CA THR A 31 -8.21 1.00 7.88
C THR A 31 -7.06 0.02 7.78
N PHE A 32 -6.15 0.31 6.86
CA PHE A 32 -4.86 -0.36 6.74
C PHE A 32 -3.80 0.67 6.32
N ALA A 33 -2.56 0.40 6.65
CA ALA A 33 -1.43 1.22 6.21
C ALA A 33 -0.70 0.57 5.04
N ILE A 34 -0.08 1.41 4.20
CA ILE A 34 0.84 1.00 3.14
C ILE A 34 2.29 1.07 3.65
N PRO A 35 3.26 0.39 3.01
CA PRO A 35 4.67 0.49 3.41
C PRO A 35 5.19 1.93 3.35
N ASN A 36 6.10 2.24 4.27
CA ASN A 36 6.93 3.45 4.21
C ASN A 36 8.33 3.04 3.74
N LEU A 37 8.66 3.33 2.48
CA LEU A 37 9.95 3.00 1.87
C LEU A 37 10.87 4.22 1.74
N LYS A 38 10.50 5.36 2.33
CA LYS A 38 11.34 6.57 2.35
C LYS A 38 12.69 6.25 2.98
N GLY A 39 13.79 6.61 2.31
CA GLY A 39 15.15 6.34 2.76
C GLY A 39 15.68 4.93 2.47
N SER A 40 14.85 4.03 1.91
CA SER A 40 15.30 2.74 1.37
C SER A 40 15.60 2.81 -0.14
N GLU A 41 15.56 4.00 -0.71
CA GLU A 41 15.72 4.25 -2.14
C GLU A 41 17.19 4.18 -2.55
N PRO A 42 17.52 3.63 -3.75
CA PRO A 42 18.90 3.50 -4.21
C PRO A 42 19.58 4.85 -4.45
N ASN A 43 18.79 5.90 -4.68
CA ASN A 43 19.26 7.29 -4.73
C ASN A 43 18.10 8.25 -4.35
N PRO A 44 18.41 9.51 -3.97
CA PRO A 44 17.41 10.48 -3.51
C PRO A 44 16.36 10.90 -4.55
N ALA A 45 16.59 10.60 -5.83
CA ALA A 45 15.68 10.97 -6.92
C ALA A 45 14.69 9.85 -7.28
N THR A 46 14.89 8.64 -6.75
CA THR A 46 14.03 7.48 -7.01
C THR A 46 12.95 7.41 -5.95
N LYS A 47 11.70 7.18 -6.35
CA LYS A 47 10.57 7.02 -5.43
C LYS A 47 9.85 5.71 -5.69
N TYR A 48 9.44 5.03 -4.61
CA TYR A 48 8.65 3.81 -4.71
C TYR A 48 7.16 4.10 -4.81
N TYR A 49 6.49 3.43 -5.74
CA TYR A 49 5.05 3.55 -5.96
C TYR A 49 4.38 2.19 -6.10
N ILE A 50 3.17 2.09 -5.54
CA ILE A 50 2.21 1.01 -5.78
C ILE A 50 1.38 1.36 -7.01
N ALA A 51 1.26 0.43 -7.95
CA ALA A 51 0.31 0.52 -9.05
C ALA A 51 -1.12 0.35 -8.50
N THR A 52 -1.92 1.41 -8.59
CA THR A 52 -3.32 1.41 -8.10
C THR A 52 -4.34 1.29 -9.24
N GLN A 53 -3.87 1.13 -10.48
CA GLN A 53 -4.66 1.00 -11.68
C GLN A 53 -4.07 -0.15 -12.51
N GLY A 54 -4.92 -1.04 -13.03
CA GLY A 54 -4.50 -2.21 -13.80
C GLY A 54 -5.24 -3.50 -13.41
N ILE A 55 -4.81 -4.62 -14.00
CA ILE A 55 -5.34 -5.95 -13.66
C ILE A 55 -4.86 -6.31 -12.27
N PHE A 56 -5.80 -6.52 -11.36
CA PHE A 56 -5.51 -6.91 -10.00
C PHE A 56 -5.30 -8.43 -9.92
N PRO A 57 -4.13 -8.92 -9.48
CA PRO A 57 -3.92 -10.36 -9.37
C PRO A 57 -4.83 -10.94 -8.30
N GLN A 58 -5.50 -12.04 -8.62
CA GLN A 58 -6.17 -12.84 -7.60
C GLN A 58 -5.11 -13.61 -6.81
N ARG A 59 -5.29 -13.69 -5.49
CA ARG A 59 -4.58 -14.68 -4.68
C ARG A 59 -5.32 -15.99 -4.89
N ASP A 60 -4.73 -16.92 -5.64
CA ASP A 60 -5.15 -18.32 -5.67
C ASP A 60 -5.04 -18.96 -4.27
#